data_AF-A0A8I0H2Z0-F1
#
_entry.id   AF-A0A8I0H2Z0-F1
#
_cell.length_a   1.000
_cell.length_b   1.000
_cell.length_c   1.000
_cell.angle_alpha   90.00
_cell.angle_beta   90.00
_cell.angle_gamma   90.00
#
_symmetry.space_group_name_H-M   'P 1'
#
loop_
_entity.id
_entity.type
_entity.pdbx_description
1 polymer ?
#
loop_
_entity_poly.entity_id
_entity_poly.type
_entity_poly.pdbx_seq_one_letter_code
_entity_poly.pdbx_strand_id
1 'polypeptide(L)' 'SGKSYDYMLVNPKIVSHSVQEAYLPTGEGCLSVDDNVAGLVHRHNRITIKAKDIEGNDIQLRLKGYPAIVFQHEIDHLN' A
#
# COMPACT_ATOMS: atom_id res chain seq x y z
N SER A 1 -2.38 -16.32 14.15
CA SER A 1 -1.16 -16.37 13.32
C SER A 1 -1.27 -15.33 12.22
N GLY A 2 -0.80 -14.10 12.46
CA GLY A 2 -0.79 -13.04 11.45
C GLY A 2 0.42 -13.20 10.55
N LYS A 3 0.23 -13.04 9.23
CA LYS A 3 1.36 -12.95 8.29
C LYS A 3 2.01 -11.57 8.46
N SER A 4 3.31 -11.52 8.72
CA SER A 4 4.08 -10.27 8.73
C SER A 4 4.41 -9.82 7.30
N TYR A 5 4.50 -8.50 7.11
CA TYR A 5 4.92 -7.85 5.86
C TYR A 5 6.03 -6.88 6.23
N ASP A 6 7.26 -7.21 5.85
CA ASP A 6 8.47 -6.43 6.14
C ASP A 6 9.25 -6.31 4.83
N TYR A 7 9.31 -5.09 4.28
CA TYR A 7 9.84 -4.82 2.95
C TYR A 7 10.50 -3.44 2.89
N MET A 8 11.73 -3.41 2.39
CA MET A 8 12.40 -2.19 1.93
C MET A 8 12.42 -2.25 0.40
N LEU A 9 11.65 -1.38 -0.25
CA LEU A 9 11.46 -1.39 -1.70
C LEU A 9 12.03 -0.15 -2.36
N VAL A 10 12.69 -0.35 -3.49
CA VAL A 10 13.18 0.70 -4.38
C VAL A 10 12.32 0.71 -5.65
N ASN A 11 11.90 1.91 -6.08
CA ASN A 11 11.03 2.12 -7.24
C ASN A 11 9.75 1.25 -7.23
N PRO A 12 8.98 1.20 -6.12
CA PRO A 12 7.75 0.43 -6.09
C PRO A 12 6.69 1.03 -7.02
N LYS A 13 6.08 0.17 -7.85
CA LYS A 13 5.02 0.56 -8.77
C LYS A 13 3.91 -0.47 -8.79
N ILE A 14 2.66 -0.01 -8.68
CA ILE A 14 1.48 -0.85 -8.90
C ILE A 14 1.37 -1.15 -10.39
N VAL A 15 1.40 -2.44 -10.74
CA VAL A 15 1.30 -2.91 -12.14
C VAL A 15 -0.06 -3.48 -12.49
N SER A 16 -0.88 -3.79 -11.48
CA SER A 16 -2.27 -4.21 -11.65
C SER A 16 -3.02 -4.08 -10.32
N HIS A 17 -4.32 -3.88 -10.37
CA HIS A 17 -5.17 -3.78 -9.18
C HIS A 17 -6.56 -4.39 -9.44
N SER A 18 -7.31 -4.66 -8.37
CA SER A 18 -8.70 -5.12 -8.46
C SER A 18 -9.65 -3.98 -8.79
N VAL A 19 -10.78 -4.32 -9.44
CA VAL A 19 -11.94 -3.43 -9.57
C VAL A 19 -12.61 -3.23 -8.20
N GLN A 20 -12.69 -4.29 -7.38
CA GLN A 20 -13.24 -4.18 -6.04
C GLN A 20 -12.37 -3.24 -5.19
N GLU A 21 -13.02 -2.28 -4.54
CA GLU A 21 -12.42 -1.38 -3.58
C GLU A 21 -12.50 -1.93 -2.14
N ALA A 22 -11.68 -1.34 -1.27
CA ALA A 22 -11.68 -1.52 0.16
C ALA A 22 -11.34 -0.17 0.82
N TYR A 23 -11.70 -0.02 2.08
CA TYR A 23 -11.38 1.14 2.91
C TYR A 23 -11.26 0.72 4.37
N LEU A 24 -10.59 1.52 5.18
CA LEU A 24 -10.59 1.36 6.63
C LEU A 24 -11.80 2.10 7.22
N PRO A 25 -12.60 1.47 8.09
CA PRO A 25 -13.80 2.11 8.66
C PRO A 25 -13.46 3.31 9.54
N THR A 26 -12.22 3.42 10.01
CA THR A 26 -11.69 4.52 10.82
C THR A 26 -11.05 5.63 9.99
N GLY A 27 -11.03 5.51 8.66
CA GLY A 27 -10.18 6.35 7.81
C GLY A 27 -8.70 5.97 7.88
N GLU A 28 -7.85 6.79 7.28
CA GLU A 28 -6.39 6.65 7.30
C GLU A 28 -5.76 7.81 8.08
N GLY A 29 -4.63 7.54 8.74
CA GLY A 29 -3.74 8.56 9.27
C GLY A 29 -2.44 8.60 8.48
N CYS A 30 -1.75 9.73 8.49
CA CYS A 30 -0.44 9.89 7.87
C CYS A 30 0.51 10.55 8.86
N LEU A 31 1.75 10.06 8.96
CA LEU A 31 2.77 10.66 9.84
C LEU A 31 3.12 12.10 9.45
N SER A 32 2.81 12.53 8.22
CA SER A 32 3.03 13.89 7.73
C SER A 32 1.83 14.83 7.94
N VAL A 33 0.75 14.36 8.57
CA VAL A 33 -0.46 15.15 8.83
C VAL A 33 -0.76 15.10 10.33
N ASP A 34 -0.55 16.23 11.01
CA ASP A 34 -0.74 16.32 12.46
C ASP A 34 -2.22 16.40 12.88
N ASP A 35 -3.09 16.87 11.98
CA ASP A 35 -4.51 17.03 12.23
C ASP A 35 -5.32 15.74 11.98
N ASN A 36 -6.41 15.56 12.74
CA ASN A 36 -7.35 14.48 12.50
C ASN A 36 -8.25 14.80 11.29
N VAL A 37 -8.05 14.06 10.20
CA VAL A 37 -8.89 14.15 9.00
C VAL A 37 -9.90 12.99 8.98
N ALA A 38 -11.18 13.31 9.13
CA ALA A 38 -12.24 12.31 9.06
C ALA A 38 -12.63 12.04 7.60
N GLY A 39 -12.76 10.76 7.23
CA GLY A 39 -13.21 10.35 5.91
C GLY A 39 -12.78 8.93 5.55
N LEU A 40 -13.53 8.30 4.64
CA LEU A 40 -13.14 7.01 4.08
C LEU A 40 -12.21 7.24 2.90
N VAL A 41 -11.06 6.56 2.91
CA VAL A 41 -10.12 6.55 1.79
C VAL A 41 -10.34 5.26 1.01
N HIS A 42 -10.89 5.38 -0.19
CA HIS A 42 -11.16 4.25 -1.08
C HIS A 42 -9.86 3.81 -1.77
N ARG A 43 -9.55 2.52 -1.63
CA ARG A 43 -8.33 1.87 -2.12
C ARG A 43 -8.70 0.61 -2.90
N HIS A 44 -7.83 0.13 -3.77
CA HIS A 44 -8.03 -1.19 -4.37
C HIS A 44 -7.84 -2.30 -3.33
N ASN A 45 -8.80 -3.22 -3.25
CA ASN A 45 -8.75 -4.34 -2.29
C ASN A 45 -7.55 -5.28 -2.55
N ARG A 46 -7.09 -5.38 -3.79
CA ARG A 46 -5.91 -6.17 -4.19
C ARG A 46 -5.05 -5.39 -5.16
N ILE A 47 -3.74 -5.52 -4.99
CA ILE A 47 -2.73 -4.91 -5.88
C ILE A 47 -1.61 -5.91 -6.16
N THR A 48 -1.00 -5.76 -7.33
CA THR A 48 0.30 -6.36 -7.65
C THR A 48 1.31 -5.24 -7.82
N ILE A 49 2.42 -5.32 -7.10
CA ILE A 49 3.51 -4.34 -7.14
C ILE A 49 4.73 -5.00 -7.78
N LYS A 50 5.45 -4.24 -8.61
CA LYS A 50 6.83 -4.52 -8.97
C LYS A 50 7.75 -3.49 -8.32
N ALA A 51 8.88 -3.93 -7.82
CA ALA A 51 9.90 -3.12 -7.20
C ALA A 51 11.27 -3.80 -7.30
N LYS A 52 12.30 -3.15 -6.79
CA LYS A 52 13.57 -3.79 -6.43
C LYS A 52 13.71 -3.86 -4.91
N ASP A 53 14.44 -4.85 -4.40
CA ASP A 53 14.91 -4.81 -3.01
C ASP A 53 16.13 -3.88 -2.85
N ILE A 54 16.62 -3.77 -1.63
CA ILE A 54 17.82 -2.98 -1.28
C ILE A 54 19.10 -3.50 -1.94
N GLU A 55 19.14 -4.76 -2.35
CA GLU A 55 20.27 -5.37 -3.07
C GLU A 55 20.14 -5.20 -4.60
N GLY A 56 19.01 -4.69 -5.09
CA GLY A 56 18.72 -4.45 -6.51
C GLY A 56 18.01 -5.60 -7.23
N ASN A 57 17.67 -6.69 -6.53
CA ASN A 57 16.95 -7.82 -7.10
C ASN A 57 15.48 -7.46 -7.37
N ASP A 58 14.90 -8.03 -8.41
CA ASP A 58 13.50 -7.77 -8.76
C ASP A 58 12.54 -8.48 -7.81
N ILE A 59 11.56 -7.73 -7.30
CA ILE A 59 10.49 -8.21 -6.43
C ILE A 59 9.13 -8.01 -7.12
N GLN A 60 8.26 -9.02 -7.00
CA GLN A 60 6.85 -8.91 -7.32
C GLN A 60 5.98 -9.34 -6.14
N LEU A 61 5.18 -8.42 -5.61
CA LEU A 61 4.29 -8.66 -4.46
C LEU A 61 2.83 -8.69 -4.89
N ARG A 62 2.06 -9.64 -4.36
CA ARG A 62 0.59 -9.66 -4.46
C ARG A 62 0.01 -9.44 -3.07
N LEU A 63 -0.65 -8.31 -2.87
CA LEU A 63 -1.17 -7.86 -1.58
C LEU A 63 -2.68 -7.74 -1.64
N LYS A 64 -3.34 -7.89 -0.48
CA LYS A 64 -4.78 -7.70 -0.33
C LYS A 64 -5.14 -7.13 1.04
N GLY A 65 -6.29 -6.46 1.14
CA GLY A 65 -6.79 -5.89 2.40
C GLY A 65 -5.83 -4.84 2.97
N TYR A 66 -5.63 -4.85 4.29
CA TYR A 66 -4.83 -3.83 4.99
C TYR A 66 -3.40 -3.63 4.42
N PRO A 67 -2.59 -4.68 4.15
CA PRO A 67 -1.30 -4.49 3.47
C PRO A 67 -1.42 -3.82 2.09
N ALA A 68 -2.47 -4.09 1.31
CA ALA A 68 -2.64 -3.40 0.04
C ALA A 68 -2.93 -1.91 0.24
N ILE A 69 -3.69 -1.54 1.27
CA ILE A 69 -3.98 -0.15 1.63
C ILE A 69 -2.69 0.59 2.01
N VAL A 70 -1.88 0.03 2.91
CA VAL A 70 -0.60 0.62 3.33
C VAL A 70 0.31 0.86 2.12
N PHE A 71 0.50 -0.14 1.26
CA PHE A 71 1.38 0.03 0.10
C PHE A 71 0.85 1.03 -0.93
N GLN A 72 -0.48 1.17 -1.10
CA GLN A 72 -1.04 2.25 -1.92
C GLN A 72 -0.75 3.62 -1.31
N HIS A 73 -0.93 3.78 0.01
CA HIS A 73 -0.62 5.03 0.72
C HIS A 73 0.84 5.45 0.54
N GLU A 74 1.78 4.53 0.79
CA GLU A 74 3.21 4.86 0.69
C GLU A 74 3.66 5.12 -0.76
N ILE A 75 3.05 4.45 -1.75
CA ILE A 75 3.33 4.71 -3.17
C ILE A 75 2.74 6.06 -3.61
N ASP A 76 1.60 6.48 -3.07
CA ASP A 76 1.01 7.80 -3.40
C ASP A 76 1.93 8.95 -2.98
N HIS A 77 2.69 8.82 -1.89
CA HIS A 77 3.70 9.83 -1.50
C HIS A 77 4.84 10.00 -2.51
N LEU A 78 5.00 9.07 -3.44
CA LEU A 78 6.04 9.13 -4.49
C LEU A 78 5.55 9.79 -5.80
N ASN A 79 4.26 10.13 -5.92
CA ASN A 79 3.65 10.72 -7.12
C ASN A 79 3.15 12.15 -6.87
#